data_AF-A0A7Y5M9F8-F1
#
_entry.id   AF-A0A7Y5M9F8-F1
#
_cell.length_a   1.000
_cell.length_b   1.000
_cell.length_c   1.000
_cell.angle_alpha   90.00
_cell.angle_beta   90.00
_cell.angle_gamma   90.00
#
_symmetry.space_group_name_H-M   'P 1'
#
loop_
_entity.id
_entity.type
_entity.pdbx_description
1 polymer ?
#
loop_
_entity_poly.entity_id
_entity_poly.type
_entity_poly.pdbx_seq_one_letter_code
_entity_poly.pdbx_strand_id
1 'polypeptide(L)'
;MEHLLRHGLQPEDVQTIPAAAGGPKGLILGPLDRFIFGEWLPRSQQPVHLVGASIGAWRMATACLPDSRAAFERLEHDYIHQHYDPPPGRSRPTPRHVSERFGQTLQDFYGGQVAALLQHPRYCLHIITSRGRHVLAREHRL
;
A
#
# COMPACT_ATOMS: atom_id res chain seq x y z
N MET A 1 28.28 5.22 -8.10
CA MET A 1 27.85 6.64 -8.19
C MET A 1 28.03 7.21 -9.58
N GLU A 2 29.13 6.93 -10.30
CA GLU A 2 29.38 7.47 -11.65
C GLU A 2 28.24 7.25 -12.66
N HIS A 3 27.60 6.07 -12.64
CA HIS A 3 26.44 5.77 -13.49
C HIS A 3 25.30 6.79 -13.29
N LEU A 4 24.86 7.01 -12.05
CA LEU A 4 23.79 7.97 -11.72
C LEU A 4 24.18 9.42 -12.05
N LEU A 5 25.45 9.77 -11.88
CA LEU A 5 25.93 11.13 -12.20
C LEU A 5 25.94 11.39 -13.71
N ARG A 6 26.21 10.36 -14.53
CA ARG A 6 26.27 10.48 -15.99
C ARG A 6 24.91 10.32 -16.67
N HIS A 7 24.06 9.46 -16.12
CA HIS A 7 22.81 9.04 -16.77
C HIS A 7 21.55 9.46 -16.01
N GLY A 8 21.67 10.01 -14.80
CA GLY A 8 20.55 10.18 -13.89
C GLY A 8 20.05 8.83 -13.33
N LEU A 9 18.99 8.87 -12.54
CA LEU A 9 18.28 7.65 -12.13
C LEU A 9 17.36 7.22 -13.28
N GLN A 10 17.61 6.06 -13.85
CA GLN A 10 16.77 5.47 -14.88
C GLN A 10 15.84 4.41 -14.28
N PRO A 11 14.67 4.14 -14.88
CA PRO A 11 13.76 3.13 -14.37
C PRO A 11 14.37 1.74 -14.36
N GLU A 12 15.31 1.43 -15.28
CA GLU A 12 16.07 0.17 -15.32
C GLU A 12 16.95 -0.04 -14.09
N ASP A 13 17.36 1.04 -13.42
CA ASP A 13 18.24 0.99 -12.25
C ASP A 13 17.49 0.55 -10.98
N VAL A 14 16.15 0.54 -11.01
CA VAL A 14 15.31 0.24 -9.85
C VAL A 14 14.90 -1.22 -9.86
N GLN A 15 15.38 -1.97 -8.86
CA GLN A 15 14.99 -3.37 -8.62
C GLN A 15 14.08 -3.54 -7.41
N THR A 16 13.99 -2.54 -6.54
CA THR A 16 13.19 -2.61 -5.32
C THR A 16 12.64 -1.25 -4.94
N ILE A 17 11.36 -1.21 -4.55
CA ILE A 17 10.68 -0.02 -4.03
C ILE A 17 10.19 -0.36 -2.62
N PRO A 18 10.84 0.16 -1.56
CA PRO A 18 10.35 0.05 -0.21
C PRO A 18 9.29 1.13 0.09
N ALA A 19 8.17 0.73 0.67
CA ALA A 19 7.08 1.59 1.08
C ALA A 19 6.79 1.43 2.58
N ALA A 20 7.16 2.45 3.34
CA ALA A 20 7.03 2.45 4.79
C ALA A 20 5.58 2.55 5.28
N ALA A 21 5.35 2.06 6.50
CA ALA A 21 4.12 2.33 7.22
C ALA A 21 4.06 3.82 7.65
N GLY A 22 2.85 4.37 7.75
CA GLY A 22 2.66 5.76 8.16
C GLY A 22 1.20 6.22 8.28
N GLY A 23 0.24 5.30 8.17
CA GLY A 23 -1.19 5.63 8.12
C GLY A 23 -1.50 6.63 6.99
N PRO A 24 -2.35 7.65 7.22
CA PRO A 24 -2.75 8.60 6.18
C PRO A 24 -1.58 9.41 5.61
N LYS A 25 -0.42 9.48 6.29
CA LYS A 25 0.77 10.18 5.79
C LYS A 25 1.24 9.63 4.45
N GLY A 26 1.00 8.35 4.17
CA GLY A 26 1.37 7.73 2.90
C GLY A 26 0.62 8.33 1.69
N LEU A 27 -0.55 8.92 1.90
CA LEU A 27 -1.37 9.48 0.82
C LEU A 27 -0.75 10.71 0.16
N ILE A 28 0.15 11.42 0.85
CA ILE A 28 0.88 12.55 0.25
C ILE A 28 1.73 12.13 -0.96
N LEU A 29 2.08 10.84 -1.03
CA LEU A 29 2.87 10.26 -2.11
C LEU A 29 1.99 9.82 -3.30
N GLY A 30 0.68 10.01 -3.24
CA GLY A 30 -0.27 9.64 -4.28
C GLY A 30 0.10 10.12 -5.70
N PRO A 31 0.34 11.44 -5.90
CA PRO A 31 0.82 11.95 -7.19
C PRO A 31 2.14 11.31 -7.65
N LEU A 32 3.05 11.04 -6.71
CA LEU A 32 4.33 10.39 -7.01
C LEU A 32 4.13 8.93 -7.42
N ASP A 33 3.24 8.19 -6.76
CA ASP A 33 2.92 6.81 -7.11
C ASP A 33 2.30 6.71 -8.50
N ARG A 34 1.36 7.60 -8.83
CA ARG A 34 0.78 7.69 -10.18
C ARG A 34 1.86 7.92 -11.24
N PHE A 35 2.81 8.82 -10.98
CA PHE A 35 3.91 9.05 -11.90
C PHE A 35 4.85 7.84 -12.00
N ILE A 36 5.29 7.28 -10.86
CA ILE A 36 6.21 6.15 -10.85
C ILE A 36 5.60 4.95 -11.57
N PHE A 37 4.41 4.52 -11.18
CA PHE A 37 3.83 3.26 -11.67
C PHE A 37 3.03 3.41 -12.97
N GLY A 38 2.54 4.62 -13.27
CA GLY A 38 1.76 4.89 -14.48
C GLY A 38 2.58 5.41 -15.66
N GLU A 39 3.70 6.09 -15.42
CA GLU A 39 4.44 6.80 -16.48
C GLU A 39 5.93 6.44 -16.54
N TRP A 40 6.63 6.44 -15.40
CA TRP A 40 8.08 6.35 -15.38
C TRP A 40 8.60 4.91 -15.41
N LEU A 41 8.17 4.08 -14.46
CA LEU A 41 8.60 2.69 -14.32
C LEU A 41 8.14 1.77 -15.47
N PRO A 42 6.97 1.98 -16.12
CA PRO A 42 6.58 1.21 -17.33
C PRO A 42 7.56 1.31 -18.51
N ARG A 43 8.48 2.27 -18.51
CA ARG A 43 9.50 2.41 -19.55
C ARG A 43 10.59 1.34 -19.50
N SER A 44 10.68 0.60 -18.41
CA SER A 44 11.64 -0.50 -18.24
C SER A 44 10.93 -1.84 -18.14
N GLN A 45 11.68 -2.95 -18.19
CA GLN A 45 11.10 -4.31 -18.31
C GLN A 45 11.56 -5.28 -17.20
N GLN A 46 12.58 -4.91 -16.42
CA GLN A 46 13.10 -5.78 -15.36
C GLN A 46 12.06 -6.00 -14.25
N PRO A 47 12.08 -7.17 -13.59
CA PRO A 47 11.29 -7.40 -12.38
C PRO A 47 11.60 -6.36 -11.30
N VAL A 48 10.58 -5.94 -10.55
CA VAL A 48 10.73 -4.98 -9.43
C VAL A 48 10.05 -5.54 -8.18
N HIS A 49 10.78 -5.56 -7.08
CA HIS A 49 10.28 -5.99 -5.78
C HIS A 49 9.60 -4.81 -5.08
N LEU A 50 8.31 -4.95 -4.79
CA LEU A 50 7.53 -3.94 -4.09
C LEU A 50 7.34 -4.37 -2.64
N VAL A 51 8.00 -3.68 -1.70
CA VAL A 51 8.04 -4.11 -0.29
C VAL A 51 7.23 -3.12 0.54
N GLY A 52 6.14 -3.58 1.16
CA GLY A 52 5.22 -2.69 1.84
C GLY A 52 4.79 -3.16 3.23
N ALA A 53 4.57 -2.20 4.13
CA ALA A 53 3.90 -2.42 5.42
C ALA A 53 2.77 -1.40 5.61
N SER A 54 1.64 -1.82 6.20
CA SER A 54 0.47 -0.94 6.44
C SER A 54 0.06 -0.17 5.17
N ILE A 55 -0.07 1.16 5.19
CA ILE A 55 -0.38 1.98 4.00
C ILE A 55 0.62 1.76 2.85
N GLY A 56 1.89 1.45 3.16
CA GLY A 56 2.88 1.11 2.15
C GLY A 56 2.52 -0.20 1.43
N ALA A 57 1.99 -1.19 2.15
CA ALA A 57 1.49 -2.42 1.54
C ALA A 57 0.30 -2.16 0.62
N TRP A 58 -0.62 -1.24 0.99
CA TRP A 58 -1.74 -0.86 0.14
C TRP A 58 -1.24 -0.19 -1.14
N ARG A 59 -0.33 0.77 -1.02
CA ARG A 59 0.25 1.45 -2.21
C ARG A 59 0.95 0.47 -3.16
N MET A 60 1.75 -0.46 -2.62
CA MET A 60 2.45 -1.46 -3.43
C MET A 60 1.49 -2.50 -4.04
N ALA A 61 0.42 -2.87 -3.32
CA ALA A 61 -0.64 -3.72 -3.84
C ALA A 61 -1.40 -3.05 -4.99
N THR A 62 -1.74 -1.76 -4.85
CA THR A 62 -2.39 -0.95 -5.88
C THR A 62 -1.54 -0.82 -7.14
N ALA A 63 -0.22 -0.69 -7.01
CA ALA A 63 0.71 -0.65 -8.14
C ALA A 63 0.66 -1.90 -9.04
N CYS A 64 0.27 -3.04 -8.49
CA CYS A 64 0.17 -4.32 -9.20
C CYS A 64 -1.18 -4.52 -9.93
N LEU A 65 -2.12 -3.57 -9.83
CA LEU A 65 -3.39 -3.66 -10.54
C LEU A 65 -3.25 -3.25 -12.01
N PRO A 66 -4.07 -3.78 -12.94
CA PRO A 66 -3.93 -3.53 -14.37
C PRO A 66 -3.97 -2.04 -14.77
N ASP A 67 -4.83 -1.25 -14.13
CA ASP A 67 -4.84 0.22 -14.25
C ASP A 67 -4.41 0.83 -12.92
N SER A 68 -3.09 0.85 -12.69
CA SER A 68 -2.50 1.33 -11.44
C SER A 68 -2.83 2.80 -11.19
N ARG A 69 -2.88 3.65 -12.22
CA ARG A 69 -3.16 5.09 -12.09
C ARG A 69 -4.56 5.32 -11.55
N ALA A 70 -5.59 4.77 -12.20
CA ALA A 70 -6.97 4.90 -11.72
C ALA A 70 -7.14 4.26 -10.34
N ALA A 71 -6.46 3.14 -10.10
CA ALA A 71 -6.49 2.49 -8.80
C ALA A 71 -5.85 3.33 -7.68
N PHE A 72 -4.78 4.09 -7.94
CA PHE A 72 -4.22 5.02 -6.95
C PHE A 72 -5.17 6.18 -6.63
N GLU A 73 -5.83 6.75 -7.64
CA GLU A 73 -6.85 7.79 -7.42
C GLU A 73 -8.00 7.26 -6.55
N ARG A 74 -8.46 6.04 -6.86
CA ARG A 74 -9.47 5.35 -6.04
C ARG A 74 -8.96 5.08 -4.61
N LEU A 75 -7.72 4.64 -4.45
CA LEU A 75 -7.13 4.37 -3.13
C LEU A 75 -7.15 5.63 -2.25
N GLU A 76 -6.71 6.76 -2.79
CA GLU A 76 -6.72 8.05 -2.08
C GLU A 76 -8.13 8.46 -1.71
N HIS A 77 -9.05 8.41 -2.67
CA HIS A 77 -10.46 8.73 -2.44
C HIS A 77 -11.04 7.84 -1.34
N ASP A 78 -11.00 6.52 -1.50
CA ASP A 78 -11.67 5.57 -0.62
C ASP A 78 -11.02 5.57 0.78
N TYR A 79 -9.70 5.78 0.89
CA TYR A 79 -9.02 5.87 2.19
C TYR A 79 -9.44 7.13 2.97
N ILE A 80 -9.57 8.27 2.31
CA ILE A 80 -9.99 9.54 2.94
C ILE A 80 -11.44 9.46 3.42
N HIS A 81 -12.31 8.77 2.67
CA HIS A 81 -13.73 8.65 2.96
C HIS A 81 -14.10 7.46 3.87
N GLN A 82 -13.13 6.84 4.55
CA GLN A 82 -13.43 5.77 5.51
C GLN A 82 -14.14 6.32 6.74
N HIS A 83 -15.29 5.74 7.08
CA HIS A 83 -16.05 6.05 8.28
C HIS A 83 -16.06 4.88 9.27
N TYR A 84 -15.76 5.17 10.53
CA TYR A 84 -15.71 4.21 11.63
C TYR A 84 -16.71 4.61 12.71
N ASP A 85 -17.99 4.58 12.35
CA ASP A 85 -19.05 5.02 13.26
C ASP A 85 -19.07 4.14 14.52
N PRO A 86 -19.16 4.75 15.72
CA PRO A 86 -19.28 3.98 16.94
C PRO A 86 -20.61 3.22 16.96
N PRO A 87 -20.63 1.98 17.48
CA PRO A 87 -21.89 1.27 17.72
C PRO A 87 -22.86 2.11 18.60
N PRO A 88 -24.18 1.93 18.47
CA PRO A 88 -25.16 2.62 19.29
C PRO A 88 -24.82 2.56 20.78
N GLY A 89 -24.88 3.72 21.46
CA GLY A 89 -24.56 3.82 22.88
C GLY A 89 -23.06 3.92 23.21
N ARG A 90 -22.17 4.05 22.22
CA ARG A 90 -20.73 4.30 22.43
C ARG A 90 -20.29 5.62 21.84
N SER A 91 -19.29 6.24 22.46
CA SER A 91 -18.64 7.45 21.97
C SER A 91 -17.50 7.17 20.99
N ARG A 92 -17.00 5.93 20.92
CA ARG A 92 -15.88 5.51 20.08
C ARG A 92 -16.06 4.08 19.56
N PRO A 93 -15.55 3.76 18.36
CA PRO A 93 -15.51 2.40 17.87
C PRO A 93 -14.57 1.54 18.73
N THR A 94 -14.85 0.24 18.81
CA THR A 94 -13.96 -0.72 19.50
C THR A 94 -12.78 -1.10 18.60
N PRO A 95 -11.63 -1.56 19.15
CA PRO A 95 -10.54 -2.07 18.33
C PRO A 95 -10.99 -3.15 17.34
N ARG A 96 -11.85 -4.07 17.81
CA ARG A 96 -12.47 -5.10 16.96
C ARG A 96 -13.29 -4.49 15.81
N HIS A 97 -14.14 -3.50 16.10
CA HIS A 97 -14.94 -2.85 15.06
C HIS A 97 -14.05 -2.15 14.02
N VAL A 98 -12.99 -1.47 14.46
CA VAL A 98 -12.00 -0.87 13.57
C VAL A 98 -11.35 -1.94 12.69
N SER A 99 -10.92 -3.06 13.26
CA SER A 99 -10.34 -4.18 12.49
C SER A 99 -11.31 -4.78 11.46
N GLU A 100 -12.58 -4.98 11.84
CA GLU A 100 -13.64 -5.48 10.94
C GLU A 100 -13.85 -4.52 9.76
N ARG A 101 -13.93 -3.21 10.02
CA ARG A 101 -14.05 -2.18 8.98
C ARG A 101 -12.84 -2.13 8.05
N PHE A 102 -11.62 -2.22 8.58
CA PHE A 102 -10.42 -2.32 7.75
C PHE A 102 -10.44 -3.56 6.85
N GLY A 103 -10.87 -4.71 7.38
CA GLY A 103 -11.03 -5.94 6.61
C GLY A 103 -12.04 -5.79 5.48
N GLN A 104 -13.17 -5.14 5.74
CA GLN A 104 -14.16 -4.83 4.72
C GLN A 104 -13.59 -3.91 3.64
N THR A 105 -12.89 -2.83 4.00
CA THR A 105 -12.31 -1.93 2.99
C THR A 105 -11.27 -2.64 2.12
N LEU A 106 -10.47 -3.54 2.68
CA LEU A 106 -9.56 -4.38 1.89
C LEU A 106 -10.33 -5.24 0.88
N GLN A 107 -11.44 -5.83 1.30
CA GLN A 107 -12.30 -6.62 0.43
C GLN A 107 -12.97 -5.76 -0.64
N ASP A 108 -13.45 -4.56 -0.30
CA ASP A 108 -14.08 -3.65 -1.26
C ASP A 108 -13.06 -3.17 -2.30
N PHE A 109 -11.81 -2.95 -1.87
CA PHE A 109 -10.77 -2.43 -2.74
C PHE A 109 -10.15 -3.51 -3.64
N TYR A 110 -9.69 -4.61 -3.05
CA TYR A 110 -8.93 -5.67 -3.74
C TYR A 110 -9.74 -6.94 -4.01
N GLY A 111 -10.94 -7.07 -3.44
CA GLY A 111 -11.82 -8.22 -3.68
C GLY A 111 -12.10 -8.39 -5.17
N GLY A 112 -11.98 -9.64 -5.64
CA GLY A 112 -12.09 -9.97 -7.06
C GLY A 112 -10.83 -9.65 -7.89
N GLN A 113 -9.89 -8.87 -7.38
CA GLN A 113 -8.66 -8.47 -8.10
C GLN A 113 -7.39 -9.12 -7.55
N VAL A 114 -7.46 -9.82 -6.41
CA VAL A 114 -6.31 -10.46 -5.75
C VAL A 114 -5.53 -11.37 -6.70
N ALA A 115 -6.21 -12.17 -7.52
CA ALA A 115 -5.54 -13.07 -8.46
C ALA A 115 -4.73 -12.29 -9.51
N ALA A 116 -5.31 -11.24 -10.08
CA ALA A 116 -4.64 -10.38 -11.06
C ALA A 116 -3.41 -9.68 -10.45
N LEU A 117 -3.56 -9.16 -9.22
CA LEU A 117 -2.48 -8.53 -8.47
C LEU A 117 -1.30 -9.50 -8.23
N LEU A 118 -1.58 -10.73 -7.79
CA LEU A 118 -0.55 -11.73 -7.49
C LEU A 118 0.12 -12.30 -8.75
N GLN A 119 -0.57 -12.23 -9.90
CA GLN A 119 -0.06 -12.69 -11.20
C GLN A 119 0.60 -11.57 -12.01
N HIS A 120 0.82 -10.39 -11.43
CA HIS A 120 1.45 -9.29 -12.15
C HIS A 120 2.82 -9.73 -12.71
N PRO A 121 3.06 -9.62 -14.03
CA PRO A 121 4.18 -10.30 -14.68
C PRO A 121 5.56 -9.73 -14.30
N ARG A 122 5.58 -8.53 -13.73
CA ARG A 122 6.81 -7.76 -13.48
C ARG A 122 6.98 -7.31 -12.02
N TYR A 123 5.90 -7.21 -11.25
CA TYR A 123 5.96 -6.61 -9.91
C TYR A 123 5.73 -7.69 -8.88
N CYS A 124 6.74 -7.91 -8.04
CA CYS A 124 6.70 -8.92 -6.99
C CYS A 124 6.35 -8.24 -5.66
N LEU A 125 5.12 -8.41 -5.19
CA LEU A 125 4.65 -7.81 -3.95
C LEU A 125 5.13 -8.60 -2.72
N HIS A 126 5.72 -7.89 -1.76
CA HIS A 126 6.13 -8.40 -0.45
C HIS A 126 5.43 -7.60 0.64
N ILE A 127 4.57 -8.26 1.42
CA ILE A 127 3.86 -7.63 2.54
C ILE A 127 4.55 -7.99 3.85
N ILE A 128 5.06 -6.98 4.54
CA ILE A 128 5.68 -7.15 5.85
C ILE A 128 4.61 -7.02 6.93
N THR A 129 4.53 -8.04 7.78
CA THR A 129 3.71 -8.03 9.00
C THR A 129 4.62 -8.21 10.21
N SER A 130 4.26 -7.55 11.32
CA SER A 130 4.98 -7.68 12.59
C SER A 130 3.97 -8.01 13.69
N ARG A 131 4.29 -9.03 14.50
CA ARG A 131 3.47 -9.45 15.64
C ARG A 131 4.19 -9.07 16.92
N GLY A 132 3.57 -8.19 17.71
CA GLY A 132 4.01 -7.91 19.07
C GLY A 132 3.98 -9.17 19.93
N ARG A 133 5.05 -9.43 20.68
CA ARG A 133 5.17 -10.56 21.62
C ARG A 133 5.45 -10.04 23.04
N HIS A 134 5.19 -10.87 24.04
CA HIS A 134 5.44 -10.57 25.46
C HIS A 134 4.73 -9.27 25.89
N VAL A 135 5.49 -8.25 26.29
CA VAL A 135 4.94 -6.95 26.71
C VAL A 135 4.15 -6.29 25.57
N LEU A 136 4.60 -6.45 24.33
CA LEU A 136 3.94 -5.90 23.13
C LEU A 136 2.69 -6.70 22.71
N ALA A 137 2.40 -7.83 23.35
CA ALA A 137 1.18 -8.59 23.09
C ALA A 137 -0.03 -8.09 23.91
N ARG A 138 0.16 -7.08 24.78
CA ARG A 138 -0.91 -6.54 25.62
C ARG A 138 -1.42 -5.22 25.03
N GLU A 139 -2.75 -5.07 24.95
CA GLU A 139 -3.40 -3.82 24.50
C GLU A 139 -3.48 -2.74 25.61
N HIS A 140 -3.28 -3.13 26.88
CA HIS A 140 -3.39 -2.27 28.05
C HIS A 140 -2.11 -2.29 28.90
N ARG A 141 -1.91 -1.23 29.71
CA ARG A 141 -0.78 -1.14 30.65
C ARG A 141 -0.80 -2.30 31.65
N LEU A 142 0.41 -2.63 32.14
CA LEU A 142 0.63 -3.55 33.25
C LEU A 142 0.07 -2.97 34.56
#